data_AF-A0A7K0UWP1-F1
#
_entry.id   AF-A0A7K0UWP1-F1
#
_cell.length_a   1.000
_cell.length_b   1.000
_cell.length_c   1.000
_cell.angle_alpha   90.00
_cell.angle_beta   90.00
_cell.angle_gamma   90.00
#
_symmetry.space_group_name_H-M   'P 1'
#
loop_
_entity.id
_entity.type
_entity.pdbx_description
1 polymer ?
#
loop_
_entity_poly.entity_id
_entity_poly.type
_entity_poly.pdbx_seq_one_letter_code
_entity_poly.pdbx_strand_id
1 'polypeptide(L)'
;MLSSLTEKYQHKVKKVEELKQLLGPRPRAKKVIMCHGVFDVVHPGHLRHLLYAKSKADILVASLTADMHISKGQNRPHVPQDLRALNLAAFEVVDYVVIDRNATPVENLRELHPDFFAKGYEYTSGGLPPKTQEELEILQSYGGEMIFTPGDIVYSSTRLINLAPPAIQHEKLLSLMDSEGIGFDTLRAAIENLDRFTVHIVGDTIVDSYTQTAMIGGQTKTPTMSVLYERKDDYIGGAAVVAEHVRAAGANVVLSTVLGDDALRDFVLAGLERSGVKCHAIIDSTRPTTNKNAIVAGGYRLLKIDTLDNRSISDDIAGRLAKDISSTKADAVVFSDFRHGMFNRRTIPGLVAAIPENVFKVADSQVASRWGNIVDFKGFDLITPNEREARFALGDQDSGIRPLASTLYDAAKCKTLILKLGERGVLTCLNSDHESLDSFLVVDSFVDRVVDAVGAGDALLAYATLTKLSTGSDAIATIIGSMAAACECEVDANIPVTPADLRRKIDMVEKRVKYE
;
A
#
# COMPACT_ATOMS: atom_id res chain seq x y z
N MET A 1 -22.31 7.13 -9.55
CA MET A 1 -23.36 6.41 -8.79
C MET A 1 -23.15 6.51 -7.28
N LEU A 2 -21.91 6.34 -6.79
CA LEU A 2 -21.57 6.54 -5.36
C LEU A 2 -21.89 7.92 -4.81
N SER A 3 -21.48 9.00 -5.48
CA SER A 3 -21.83 10.37 -5.07
C SER A 3 -23.34 10.54 -4.83
N SER A 4 -24.18 10.00 -5.73
CA SER A 4 -25.63 10.02 -5.57
C SER A 4 -26.16 9.16 -4.42
N LEU A 5 -25.47 8.06 -4.07
CA LEU A 5 -25.83 7.20 -2.93
C LEU A 5 -25.46 7.87 -1.61
N THR A 6 -24.25 8.44 -1.52
CA THR A 6 -23.77 9.20 -0.37
C THR A 6 -24.71 10.37 -0.11
N GLU A 7 -24.96 11.23 -1.10
CA GLU A 7 -25.91 12.35 -0.97
C GLU A 7 -27.30 11.91 -0.51
N LYS A 8 -27.78 10.76 -0.99
CA LYS A 8 -29.13 10.28 -0.69
C LYS A 8 -29.26 9.64 0.69
N TYR A 9 -28.26 8.90 1.19
CA TYR A 9 -28.39 8.07 2.39
C TYR A 9 -27.49 8.47 3.57
N GLN A 10 -26.52 9.37 3.37
CA GLN A 10 -25.63 9.85 4.44
C GLN A 10 -26.39 10.45 5.63
N HIS A 11 -27.59 10.99 5.41
CA HIS A 11 -28.43 11.52 6.48
C HIS A 11 -28.80 10.50 7.56
N LYS A 12 -28.71 9.18 7.29
CA LYS A 12 -28.92 8.10 8.28
C LYS A 12 -27.65 7.69 9.01
N VAL A 13 -26.46 8.03 8.50
CA VAL A 13 -25.19 7.74 9.15
C VAL A 13 -24.92 8.84 10.18
N LYS A 14 -24.79 8.47 11.45
CA LYS A 14 -24.73 9.41 12.58
C LYS A 14 -23.59 9.09 13.53
N LYS A 15 -23.07 10.11 14.20
CA LYS A 15 -22.19 9.93 15.37
C LYS A 15 -22.99 9.49 16.59
N VAL A 16 -22.33 8.86 17.56
CA VAL A 16 -22.98 8.32 18.77
C VAL A 16 -23.67 9.43 19.57
N GLU A 17 -23.03 10.59 19.67
CA GLU A 17 -23.53 11.76 20.38
C GLU A 17 -24.79 12.34 19.72
N GLU A 18 -24.82 12.37 18.38
CA GLU A 18 -25.99 12.79 17.60
C GLU A 18 -27.14 11.81 17.80
N LEU A 19 -26.86 10.50 17.76
CA LEU A 19 -27.87 9.47 18.03
C LEU A 19 -28.42 9.56 19.43
N LYS A 20 -27.57 9.77 20.44
CA LYS A 20 -27.99 9.94 21.82
C LYS A 20 -28.98 11.09 21.98
N GLN A 21 -28.75 12.21 21.26
CA GLN A 21 -29.69 13.33 21.23
C GLN A 21 -30.99 12.99 20.50
N LEU A 22 -30.91 12.33 19.34
CA LEU A 22 -32.07 11.94 18.53
C LEU A 22 -32.98 10.92 19.23
N LEU A 23 -32.38 9.97 19.96
CA LEU A 23 -33.11 8.91 20.66
C LEU A 23 -33.65 9.38 22.03
N GLY A 24 -33.00 10.35 22.67
CA GLY A 24 -33.35 10.83 24.00
C GLY A 24 -33.10 9.79 25.12
N PRO A 25 -33.37 10.12 26.39
CA PRO A 25 -33.19 9.20 27.52
C PRO A 25 -34.30 8.15 27.61
N ARG A 26 -34.01 7.00 28.23
CA ARG A 26 -34.98 5.95 28.56
C ARG A 26 -35.72 6.29 29.87
N PRO A 27 -37.02 5.95 30.04
CA PRO A 27 -37.94 5.26 29.11
C PRO A 27 -38.41 6.14 27.94
N ARG A 28 -38.51 5.54 26.75
CA ARG A 28 -38.87 6.22 25.50
C ARG A 28 -40.27 5.82 25.02
N ALA A 29 -40.93 6.72 24.30
CA ALA A 29 -42.20 6.42 23.64
C ALA A 29 -42.03 5.46 22.44
N LYS A 30 -40.95 5.63 21.69
CA LYS A 30 -40.54 4.74 20.60
C LYS A 30 -39.44 3.81 21.10
N LYS A 31 -39.64 2.50 21.00
CA LYS A 31 -38.62 1.52 21.39
C LYS A 31 -37.49 1.50 20.36
N VAL A 32 -36.28 1.32 20.85
CA VAL A 32 -35.05 1.27 20.05
C VAL A 32 -34.45 -0.12 20.12
N ILE A 33 -34.10 -0.68 18.97
CA ILE A 33 -33.30 -1.90 18.87
C ILE A 33 -31.97 -1.59 18.20
N MET A 34 -30.89 -2.17 18.72
CA MET A 34 -29.56 -2.06 18.11
C MET A 34 -29.08 -3.44 17.65
N CYS A 35 -28.54 -3.51 16.44
CA CYS A 35 -27.78 -4.67 15.94
C CYS A 35 -26.30 -4.28 15.85
N HIS A 36 -25.38 -5.23 16.03
CA HIS A 36 -23.94 -4.97 15.86
C HIS A 36 -23.26 -6.06 15.04
N GLY A 37 -22.32 -5.67 14.16
CA GLY A 37 -21.53 -6.62 13.39
C GLY A 37 -20.54 -5.98 12.44
N VAL A 38 -19.81 -6.80 11.69
CA VAL A 38 -18.88 -6.30 10.67
C VAL A 38 -19.61 -5.90 9.39
N PHE A 39 -20.62 -6.65 8.95
CA PHE A 39 -21.35 -6.36 7.70
C PHE A 39 -20.47 -6.15 6.47
N ASP A 40 -19.35 -6.89 6.37
CA ASP A 40 -18.39 -6.79 5.25
C ASP A 40 -19.09 -7.01 3.90
N VAL A 41 -19.87 -8.09 3.82
CA VAL A 41 -20.83 -8.32 2.72
C VAL A 41 -22.20 -8.57 3.33
N VAL A 42 -23.19 -7.77 2.93
CA VAL A 42 -24.59 -7.95 3.32
C VAL A 42 -25.23 -9.04 2.45
N HIS A 43 -25.79 -10.07 3.08
CA HIS A 43 -26.42 -11.21 2.41
C HIS A 43 -27.84 -11.45 2.98
N PRO A 44 -28.65 -12.36 2.42
CA PRO A 44 -30.04 -12.56 2.87
C PRO A 44 -30.20 -12.87 4.37
N GLY A 45 -29.19 -13.48 4.99
CA GLY A 45 -29.13 -13.68 6.45
C GLY A 45 -29.15 -12.36 7.24
N HIS A 46 -28.30 -11.39 6.86
CA HIS A 46 -28.31 -10.05 7.46
C HIS A 46 -29.63 -9.32 7.21
N LEU A 47 -30.21 -9.43 6.01
CA LEU A 47 -31.50 -8.81 5.72
C LEU A 47 -32.60 -9.37 6.64
N ARG A 48 -32.69 -10.70 6.80
CA ARG A 48 -33.64 -11.33 7.73
C ARG A 48 -33.41 -10.91 9.18
N HIS A 49 -32.15 -10.83 9.60
CA HIS A 49 -31.77 -10.36 10.93
C HIS A 49 -32.27 -8.92 11.19
N LEU A 50 -32.00 -7.99 10.27
CA LEU A 50 -32.43 -6.59 10.37
C LEU A 50 -33.96 -6.44 10.31
N LEU A 51 -34.63 -7.18 9.41
CA LEU A 51 -36.10 -7.20 9.31
C LEU A 51 -36.76 -7.69 10.61
N TYR A 52 -36.22 -8.77 11.19
CA TYR A 52 -36.74 -9.29 12.45
C TYR A 52 -36.48 -8.31 13.59
N ALA A 53 -35.29 -7.72 13.68
CA ALA A 53 -34.98 -6.71 14.68
C ALA A 53 -35.95 -5.52 14.60
N LYS A 54 -36.14 -4.94 13.40
CA LYS A 54 -37.10 -3.86 13.16
C LYS A 54 -38.53 -4.24 13.55
N SER A 55 -38.94 -5.51 13.45
CA SER A 55 -40.29 -5.92 13.89
C SER A 55 -40.52 -5.82 15.41
N LYS A 56 -39.47 -5.67 16.22
CA LYS A 56 -39.53 -5.64 17.69
C LYS A 56 -39.49 -4.23 18.27
N ALA A 57 -39.15 -3.23 17.47
CA ALA A 57 -38.93 -1.87 17.92
C ALA A 57 -39.25 -0.85 16.82
N ASP A 58 -39.59 0.37 17.22
CA ASP A 58 -39.94 1.44 16.29
C ASP A 58 -38.71 1.99 15.55
N ILE A 59 -37.52 1.92 16.16
CA ILE A 59 -36.26 2.45 15.63
C ILE A 59 -35.20 1.34 15.64
N LEU A 60 -34.59 1.06 14.49
CA LEU A 60 -33.45 0.16 14.31
C LEU A 60 -32.16 0.97 14.08
N VAL A 61 -31.20 0.80 14.98
CA VAL A 61 -29.82 1.29 14.85
C VAL A 61 -28.93 0.13 14.43
N ALA A 62 -28.31 0.23 13.25
CA ALA A 62 -27.29 -0.70 12.81
C ALA A 62 -25.90 -0.17 13.20
N SER A 63 -25.27 -0.80 14.18
CA SER A 63 -23.89 -0.51 14.58
C SER A 63 -22.93 -1.41 13.79
N LEU A 64 -21.88 -0.84 13.19
CA LEU A 64 -20.86 -1.62 12.48
C LEU A 64 -19.47 -1.39 13.05
N THR A 65 -18.67 -2.46 13.14
CA THR A 65 -17.29 -2.38 13.63
C THR A 65 -16.41 -1.57 12.66
N ALA A 66 -15.68 -0.58 13.16
CA ALA A 66 -14.72 0.21 12.39
C ALA A 66 -13.58 -0.64 11.81
N ASP A 67 -12.99 -0.20 10.70
CA ASP A 67 -11.98 -0.95 9.94
C ASP A 67 -10.77 -1.37 10.80
N MET A 68 -10.34 -0.52 11.74
CA MET A 68 -9.21 -0.75 12.64
C MET A 68 -9.34 -2.00 13.53
N HIS A 69 -10.57 -2.40 13.88
CA HIS A 69 -10.84 -3.52 14.80
C HIS A 69 -11.08 -4.85 14.07
N ILE A 70 -11.03 -4.84 12.74
CA ILE A 70 -11.29 -6.02 11.91
C ILE A 70 -9.96 -6.71 11.59
N SER A 71 -9.49 -7.55 12.53
CA SER A 71 -8.23 -8.28 12.41
C SER A 71 -8.38 -9.76 12.00
N LYS A 72 -9.60 -10.29 12.02
CA LYS A 72 -9.86 -11.71 11.69
C LYS A 72 -9.87 -11.93 10.18
N GLY A 73 -8.77 -12.47 9.66
CA GLY A 73 -8.58 -12.82 8.25
C GLY A 73 -7.51 -11.94 7.62
N GLN A 74 -6.62 -12.54 6.80
CA GLN A 74 -5.38 -11.89 6.34
C GLN A 74 -5.60 -10.62 5.50
N ASN A 75 -6.82 -10.37 5.01
CA ASN A 75 -7.13 -9.28 4.06
C ASN A 75 -8.42 -8.51 4.40
N ARG A 76 -8.81 -8.45 5.67
CA ARG A 76 -10.04 -7.75 6.10
C ARG A 76 -9.78 -6.36 6.67
N PRO A 77 -10.76 -5.44 6.55
CA PRO A 77 -12.04 -5.57 5.84
C PRO A 77 -11.89 -5.49 4.31
N HIS A 78 -12.79 -6.15 3.57
CA HIS A 78 -12.79 -6.06 2.10
C HIS A 78 -13.53 -4.83 1.59
N VAL A 79 -14.59 -4.44 2.29
CA VAL A 79 -15.39 -3.25 2.00
C VAL A 79 -15.08 -2.17 3.05
N PRO A 80 -14.59 -0.98 2.65
CA PRO A 80 -14.37 0.13 3.58
C PRO A 80 -15.62 0.43 4.40
N GLN A 81 -15.44 0.76 5.67
CA GLN A 81 -16.54 1.03 6.59
C GLN A 81 -17.58 2.05 6.09
N ASP A 82 -17.18 3.08 5.35
CA ASP A 82 -18.11 4.11 4.87
C ASP A 82 -19.05 3.54 3.80
N LEU A 83 -18.54 2.65 2.93
CA LEU A 83 -19.35 1.90 1.99
C LEU A 83 -20.26 0.88 2.71
N ARG A 84 -19.75 0.20 3.75
CA ARG A 84 -20.57 -0.67 4.60
C ARG A 84 -21.69 0.12 5.29
N ALA A 85 -21.39 1.32 5.78
CA ALA A 85 -22.35 2.20 6.43
C ALA A 85 -23.44 2.66 5.47
N LEU A 86 -23.06 3.13 4.29
CA LEU A 86 -24.00 3.56 3.25
C LEU A 86 -24.86 2.39 2.74
N ASN A 87 -24.29 1.19 2.59
CA ASN A 87 -25.03 -0.01 2.23
C ASN A 87 -26.11 -0.33 3.26
N LEU A 88 -25.78 -0.29 4.56
CA LEU A 88 -26.77 -0.46 5.64
C LEU A 88 -27.81 0.66 5.65
N ALA A 89 -27.41 1.92 5.44
CA ALA A 89 -28.31 3.08 5.41
C ALA A 89 -29.31 3.00 4.25
N ALA A 90 -28.93 2.38 3.14
CA ALA A 90 -29.80 2.19 1.98
C ALA A 90 -31.00 1.27 2.26
N PHE A 91 -30.92 0.38 3.27
CA PHE A 91 -32.05 -0.45 3.66
C PHE A 91 -33.17 0.39 4.29
N GLU A 92 -34.40 0.19 3.79
CA GLU A 92 -35.58 0.89 4.27
C GLU A 92 -35.81 0.67 5.78
N VAL A 93 -35.53 -0.54 6.27
CA VAL A 93 -35.76 -0.92 7.66
C VAL A 93 -34.75 -0.36 8.66
N VAL A 94 -33.60 0.15 8.19
CA VAL A 94 -32.57 0.75 9.02
C VAL A 94 -32.84 2.25 9.14
N ASP A 95 -33.09 2.73 10.35
CA ASP A 95 -33.34 4.16 10.59
C ASP A 95 -32.02 4.92 10.70
N TYR A 96 -31.06 4.34 11.43
CA TYR A 96 -29.74 4.94 11.63
C TYR A 96 -28.61 3.92 11.56
N VAL A 97 -27.44 4.39 11.13
CA VAL A 97 -26.20 3.61 11.10
C VAL A 97 -25.15 4.34 11.93
N VAL A 98 -24.39 3.59 12.72
CA VAL A 98 -23.25 4.11 13.50
C VAL A 98 -22.02 3.25 13.28
N ILE A 99 -20.88 3.90 13.04
CA ILE A 99 -19.58 3.24 12.96
C ILE A 99 -18.98 3.21 14.37
N ASP A 100 -18.85 2.01 14.92
CA ASP A 100 -18.31 1.79 16.25
C ASP A 100 -16.79 1.80 16.23
N ARG A 101 -16.20 2.82 16.87
CA ARG A 101 -14.75 2.99 17.00
C ARG A 101 -14.15 2.12 18.10
N ASN A 102 -14.96 1.37 18.84
CA ASN A 102 -14.47 0.41 19.83
C ASN A 102 -14.44 -1.02 19.26
N ALA A 103 -13.61 -1.88 19.85
CA ALA A 103 -13.51 -3.28 19.44
C ALA A 103 -14.78 -4.11 19.72
N THR A 104 -15.71 -3.58 20.53
CA THR A 104 -16.95 -4.23 20.96
C THR A 104 -18.06 -3.18 21.11
N PRO A 105 -19.35 -3.56 21.02
CA PRO A 105 -20.49 -2.64 21.13
C PRO A 105 -20.75 -2.09 22.53
N VAL A 106 -19.88 -2.40 23.49
CA VAL A 106 -20.07 -2.14 24.92
C VAL A 106 -20.29 -0.66 25.22
N GLU A 107 -19.45 0.24 24.70
CA GLU A 107 -19.61 1.67 24.96
C GLU A 107 -20.88 2.24 24.30
N ASN A 108 -21.18 1.82 23.07
CA ASN A 108 -22.41 2.21 22.40
C ASN A 108 -23.67 1.77 23.17
N LEU A 109 -23.65 0.59 23.80
CA LEU A 109 -24.73 0.12 24.67
C LEU A 109 -24.90 1.01 25.92
N ARG A 110 -23.80 1.46 26.54
CA ARG A 110 -23.81 2.36 27.70
C ARG A 110 -24.26 3.77 27.34
N GLU A 111 -23.93 4.24 26.14
CA GLU A 111 -24.28 5.61 25.75
C GLU A 111 -25.70 5.74 25.21
N LEU A 112 -26.13 4.79 24.39
CA LEU A 112 -27.42 4.85 23.68
C LEU A 112 -28.56 4.21 24.48
N HIS A 113 -28.25 3.30 25.41
CA HIS A 113 -29.24 2.55 26.20
C HIS A 113 -30.41 2.01 25.34
N PRO A 114 -30.17 1.24 24.27
CA PRO A 114 -31.24 0.71 23.44
C PRO A 114 -32.17 -0.19 24.25
N ASP A 115 -33.46 -0.22 23.91
CA ASP A 115 -34.41 -1.08 24.60
C ASP A 115 -34.14 -2.56 24.35
N PHE A 116 -33.65 -2.86 23.15
CA PHE A 116 -33.28 -4.21 22.73
C PHE A 116 -31.92 -4.23 22.05
N PHE A 117 -31.19 -5.33 22.24
CA PHE A 117 -29.98 -5.63 21.47
C PHE A 117 -30.14 -6.96 20.73
N ALA A 118 -30.08 -6.91 19.40
CA ALA A 118 -30.30 -8.08 18.57
C ALA A 118 -28.99 -8.81 18.25
N LYS A 119 -28.98 -10.14 18.40
CA LYS A 119 -27.92 -11.03 17.92
C LYS A 119 -28.43 -12.13 16.99
N GLY A 120 -27.53 -12.63 16.14
CA GLY A 120 -27.77 -13.80 15.29
C GLY A 120 -27.99 -15.07 16.13
N TYR A 121 -28.78 -16.02 15.60
CA TYR A 121 -29.05 -17.31 16.26
C TYR A 121 -27.79 -18.13 16.55
N GLU A 122 -26.75 -17.96 15.73
CA GLU A 122 -25.45 -18.63 15.82
C GLU A 122 -24.71 -18.42 17.15
N TYR A 123 -25.14 -17.47 17.97
CA TYR A 123 -24.62 -17.24 19.32
C TYR A 123 -25.34 -18.02 20.43
N THR A 124 -26.35 -18.83 20.10
CA THR A 124 -27.11 -19.66 21.07
C THR A 124 -26.61 -21.11 21.14
N SER A 125 -25.91 -21.60 20.10
CA SER A 125 -25.69 -23.04 19.88
C SER A 125 -24.46 -23.64 20.58
N GLY A 126 -23.72 -22.89 21.41
CA GLY A 126 -22.48 -23.35 22.04
C GLY A 126 -22.19 -22.80 23.44
N GLY A 127 -23.21 -22.25 24.12
CA GLY A 127 -23.03 -21.42 25.33
C GLY A 127 -22.69 -19.97 24.97
N LEU A 128 -23.09 -19.03 25.84
CA LEU A 128 -22.84 -17.60 25.62
C LEU A 128 -21.34 -17.33 25.68
N PRO A 129 -20.70 -16.83 24.61
CA PRO A 129 -19.30 -16.42 24.65
C PRO A 129 -19.10 -15.34 25.73
N PRO A 130 -17.93 -15.26 26.41
CA PRO A 130 -17.68 -14.26 27.46
C PRO A 130 -18.01 -12.81 27.06
N LYS A 131 -17.72 -12.44 25.80
CA LYS A 131 -18.06 -11.13 25.25
C LYS A 131 -19.57 -10.83 25.21
N THR A 132 -20.39 -11.86 25.06
CA THR A 132 -21.87 -11.72 25.05
C THR A 132 -22.43 -11.62 26.46
N GLN A 133 -21.69 -12.10 27.47
CA GLN A 133 -22.06 -11.95 28.88
C GLN A 133 -21.93 -10.49 29.34
N GLU A 134 -20.83 -9.82 28.99
CA GLU A 134 -20.62 -8.41 29.32
C GLU A 134 -21.69 -7.50 28.69
N GLU A 135 -22.04 -7.73 27.41
CA GLU A 135 -23.13 -7.01 26.74
C GLU A 135 -24.48 -7.22 27.46
N LEU A 136 -24.76 -8.44 27.94
CA LEU A 136 -25.98 -8.77 28.67
C LEU A 136 -26.05 -8.08 30.04
N GLU A 137 -24.95 -8.06 30.79
CA GLU A 137 -24.84 -7.39 32.09
C GLU A 137 -25.10 -5.89 31.96
N ILE A 138 -24.56 -5.26 30.91
CA ILE A 138 -24.80 -3.86 30.60
C ILE A 138 -26.28 -3.62 30.29
N LEU A 139 -26.89 -4.42 29.41
CA LEU A 139 -28.32 -4.32 29.09
C LEU A 139 -29.19 -4.43 30.35
N GLN A 140 -28.91 -5.41 31.20
CA GLN A 140 -29.66 -5.63 32.45
C GLN A 140 -29.54 -4.46 33.43
N SER A 141 -28.38 -3.79 33.49
CA SER A 141 -28.13 -2.68 34.40
C SER A 141 -29.10 -1.50 34.24
N TYR A 142 -29.67 -1.30 33.04
CA TYR A 142 -30.68 -0.28 32.74
C TYR A 142 -32.02 -0.86 32.25
N GLY A 143 -32.20 -2.17 32.36
CA GLY A 143 -33.43 -2.88 32.00
C GLY A 143 -33.67 -3.10 30.50
N GLY A 144 -32.63 -3.03 29.66
CA GLY A 144 -32.68 -3.48 28.27
C GLY A 144 -32.68 -5.01 28.16
N GLU A 145 -33.10 -5.53 27.01
CA GLU A 145 -33.21 -6.97 26.77
C GLU A 145 -32.42 -7.43 25.53
N MET A 146 -31.84 -8.62 25.57
CA MET A 146 -31.20 -9.23 24.41
C MET A 146 -32.20 -10.07 23.62
N ILE A 147 -32.25 -9.87 22.31
CA ILE A 147 -33.13 -10.61 21.39
C ILE A 147 -32.28 -11.45 20.44
N PHE A 148 -32.61 -12.73 20.30
CA PHE A 148 -32.02 -13.61 19.30
C PHE A 148 -32.94 -13.72 18.08
N THR A 149 -32.36 -13.49 16.91
CA THR A 149 -33.06 -13.60 15.63
C THR A 149 -33.13 -15.06 15.16
N PRO A 150 -34.16 -15.49 14.40
CA PRO A 150 -34.29 -16.87 13.90
C PRO A 150 -33.14 -17.29 12.97
N GLY A 151 -32.71 -18.56 13.04
CA GLY A 151 -31.43 -19.05 12.50
C GLY A 151 -31.46 -19.96 11.28
N ASP A 152 -32.58 -20.06 10.56
CA ASP A 152 -32.83 -21.13 9.59
C ASP A 152 -31.88 -21.14 8.37
N ILE A 153 -31.12 -20.06 8.14
CA ILE A 153 -30.15 -19.92 7.05
C ILE A 153 -28.87 -19.24 7.58
N VAL A 154 -27.81 -20.04 7.79
CA VAL A 154 -26.49 -19.53 8.17
C VAL A 154 -25.62 -19.39 6.91
N TYR A 155 -25.65 -18.22 6.29
CA TYR A 155 -24.59 -17.80 5.38
C TYR A 155 -23.57 -17.00 6.18
N SER A 156 -22.33 -17.49 6.32
CA SER A 156 -21.25 -16.67 6.88
C SER A 156 -20.73 -15.74 5.79
N SER A 157 -20.64 -14.43 6.06
CA SER A 157 -20.01 -13.48 5.12
C SER A 157 -18.60 -13.91 4.77
N THR A 158 -17.87 -14.54 5.70
CA THR A 158 -16.55 -15.15 5.45
C THR A 158 -16.58 -16.26 4.43
N ARG A 159 -17.58 -17.13 4.48
CA ARG A 159 -17.71 -18.21 3.49
C ARG A 159 -18.05 -17.65 2.10
N LEU A 160 -18.89 -16.61 2.02
CA LEU A 160 -19.24 -15.96 0.76
C LEU A 160 -18.06 -15.21 0.14
N ILE A 161 -17.34 -14.42 0.95
CA ILE A 161 -16.13 -13.70 0.52
C ILE A 161 -15.03 -14.66 0.07
N ASN A 162 -14.85 -15.79 0.77
CA ASN A 162 -13.86 -16.80 0.40
C ASN A 162 -14.22 -17.55 -0.89
N LEU A 163 -15.50 -17.53 -1.33
CA LEU A 163 -15.91 -18.12 -2.61
C LEU A 163 -15.56 -17.20 -3.77
N ALA A 164 -15.81 -15.89 -3.62
CA ALA A 164 -15.36 -14.85 -4.53
C ALA A 164 -15.30 -13.50 -3.79
N PRO A 165 -14.12 -12.85 -3.70
CA PRO A 165 -14.04 -11.52 -3.12
C PRO A 165 -14.81 -10.51 -3.99
N PRO A 166 -15.43 -9.47 -3.40
CA PRO A 166 -16.16 -8.47 -4.15
C PRO A 166 -15.20 -7.67 -5.05
N ALA A 167 -15.51 -7.60 -6.35
CA ALA A 167 -14.77 -6.81 -7.33
C ALA A 167 -15.21 -5.34 -7.25
N ILE A 168 -14.80 -4.64 -6.19
CA ILE A 168 -15.21 -3.25 -5.89
C ILE A 168 -14.04 -2.26 -5.93
N GLN A 169 -13.02 -2.56 -6.75
CA GLN A 169 -11.80 -1.77 -6.83
C GLN A 169 -12.07 -0.31 -7.27
N HIS A 170 -13.00 -0.13 -8.20
CA HIS A 170 -13.34 1.17 -8.77
C HIS A 170 -14.15 2.01 -7.77
N GLU A 171 -15.05 1.39 -7.02
CA GLU A 171 -15.86 2.01 -5.98
C GLU A 171 -15.02 2.43 -4.78
N LYS A 172 -14.02 1.62 -4.40
CA LYS A 172 -13.04 1.99 -3.37
C LYS A 172 -12.23 3.20 -3.79
N LEU A 173 -11.72 3.21 -5.04
CA LEU A 173 -10.99 4.35 -5.58
C LEU A 173 -11.86 5.61 -5.56
N LEU A 174 -13.10 5.52 -6.04
CA LEU A 174 -14.03 6.65 -6.01
C LEU A 174 -14.31 7.14 -4.59
N SER A 175 -14.55 6.24 -3.63
CA SER A 175 -14.80 6.60 -2.24
C SER A 175 -13.60 7.35 -1.63
N LEU A 176 -12.38 6.92 -1.94
CA LEU A 176 -11.16 7.60 -1.52
C LEU A 176 -11.00 8.97 -2.20
N MET A 177 -11.26 9.03 -3.50
CA MET A 177 -11.19 10.28 -4.26
C MET A 177 -12.19 11.31 -3.74
N ASP A 178 -13.43 10.89 -3.46
CA ASP A 178 -14.47 11.75 -2.91
C ASP A 178 -14.11 12.25 -1.50
N SER A 179 -13.55 11.40 -0.63
CA SER A 179 -13.16 11.82 0.74
C SER A 179 -12.01 12.83 0.75
N GLU A 180 -11.11 12.74 -0.24
CA GLU A 180 -9.95 13.61 -0.39
C GLU A 180 -10.21 14.83 -1.32
N GLY A 181 -11.42 14.95 -1.88
CA GLY A 181 -11.77 16.01 -2.83
C GLY A 181 -10.99 15.96 -4.15
N ILE A 182 -10.61 14.75 -4.59
CA ILE A 182 -9.78 14.51 -5.78
C ILE A 182 -10.67 14.12 -6.97
N GLY A 183 -10.49 14.78 -8.12
CA GLY A 183 -11.08 14.36 -9.39
C GLY A 183 -10.05 13.74 -10.33
N PHE A 184 -10.52 13.06 -11.38
CA PHE A 184 -9.62 12.56 -12.45
C PHE A 184 -8.85 13.69 -13.14
N ASP A 185 -9.42 14.89 -13.24
CA ASP A 185 -8.72 16.07 -13.76
C ASP A 185 -7.58 16.52 -12.84
N THR A 186 -7.76 16.42 -11.53
CA THR A 186 -6.69 16.68 -10.54
C THR A 186 -5.55 15.65 -10.69
N LEU A 187 -5.88 14.37 -10.93
CA LEU A 187 -4.89 13.33 -11.20
C LEU A 187 -4.09 13.61 -12.48
N ARG A 188 -4.76 14.07 -13.54
CA ARG A 188 -4.08 14.49 -14.79
C ARG A 188 -3.18 15.71 -14.57
N ALA A 189 -3.65 16.71 -13.84
CA ALA A 189 -2.87 17.90 -13.53
C ALA A 189 -1.64 17.57 -12.67
N ALA A 190 -1.73 16.57 -11.79
CA ALA A 190 -0.62 16.15 -10.92
C ALA A 190 0.58 15.54 -11.67
N ILE A 191 0.36 15.04 -12.89
CA ILE A 191 1.44 14.48 -13.75
C ILE A 191 1.95 15.48 -14.79
N GLU A 192 1.50 16.73 -14.72
CA GLU A 192 1.94 17.81 -15.61
C GLU A 192 2.99 18.71 -14.94
N ASN A 193 3.86 19.32 -15.74
CA ASN A 193 4.91 20.25 -15.28
C ASN A 193 5.85 19.66 -14.21
N LEU A 194 6.16 18.36 -14.31
CA LEU A 194 7.10 17.68 -13.41
C LEU A 194 8.56 18.08 -13.69
N ASP A 195 8.83 18.69 -14.86
CA ASP A 195 10.11 19.21 -15.32
C ASP A 195 10.67 20.36 -14.47
N ARG A 196 9.82 21.02 -13.68
CA ARG A 196 10.24 22.04 -12.71
C ARG A 196 11.00 21.47 -11.51
N PHE A 197 10.86 20.18 -11.23
CA PHE A 197 11.48 19.55 -10.06
C PHE A 197 12.84 18.96 -10.40
N THR A 198 13.74 18.99 -9.41
CA THR A 198 15.03 18.30 -9.45
C THR A 198 15.09 17.26 -8.36
N VAL A 199 15.37 16.01 -8.73
CA VAL A 199 15.50 14.89 -7.80
C VAL A 199 16.95 14.40 -7.81
N HIS A 200 17.56 14.33 -6.63
CA HIS A 200 18.89 13.74 -6.44
C HIS A 200 18.76 12.32 -5.92
N ILE A 201 19.07 11.35 -6.76
CA ILE A 201 19.06 9.93 -6.40
C ILE A 201 20.46 9.53 -5.94
N VAL A 202 20.52 8.82 -4.82
CA VAL A 202 21.76 8.26 -4.28
C VAL A 202 21.55 6.78 -4.05
N GLY A 203 22.39 5.94 -4.64
CA GLY A 203 22.29 4.51 -4.36
C GLY A 203 23.12 3.61 -5.23
N ASP A 204 22.98 2.31 -4.97
CA ASP A 204 23.74 1.27 -5.63
C ASP A 204 23.24 1.10 -7.08
N THR A 205 24.09 1.36 -8.07
CA THR A 205 23.79 1.01 -9.46
C THR A 205 24.12 -0.46 -9.74
N ILE A 206 23.23 -1.15 -10.45
CA ILE A 206 23.35 -2.56 -10.79
C ILE A 206 23.28 -2.68 -12.31
N VAL A 207 24.10 -3.55 -12.89
CA VAL A 207 23.90 -4.03 -14.26
C VAL A 207 23.29 -5.42 -14.19
N ASP A 208 22.05 -5.56 -14.64
CA ASP A 208 21.38 -6.85 -14.79
C ASP A 208 21.71 -7.41 -16.18
N SER A 209 22.31 -8.59 -16.21
CA SER A 209 22.73 -9.27 -17.44
C SER A 209 21.90 -10.52 -17.69
N TYR A 210 21.51 -10.74 -18.95
CA TYR A 210 20.96 -12.01 -19.42
C TYR A 210 21.91 -12.63 -20.43
N THR A 211 22.59 -13.70 -20.02
CA THR A 211 23.37 -14.52 -20.95
C THR A 211 22.45 -15.57 -21.56
N GLN A 212 22.07 -15.36 -22.81
CA GLN A 212 21.22 -16.26 -23.58
C GLN A 212 22.07 -17.44 -24.09
N THR A 213 21.53 -18.63 -23.89
CA THR A 213 22.23 -19.88 -24.19
C THR A 213 21.28 -20.94 -24.76
N ALA A 214 21.81 -21.87 -25.53
CA ALA A 214 21.09 -23.06 -25.99
C ALA A 214 21.53 -24.30 -25.19
N MET A 215 20.57 -25.14 -24.79
CA MET A 215 20.87 -26.42 -24.13
C MET A 215 21.55 -27.38 -25.12
N ILE A 216 22.76 -27.87 -24.79
CA ILE A 216 23.51 -28.80 -25.65
C ILE A 216 23.71 -30.19 -25.05
N GLY A 217 23.41 -30.40 -23.75
CA GLY A 217 23.52 -31.70 -23.09
C GLY A 217 23.92 -31.57 -21.63
N GLY A 218 24.42 -32.64 -20.99
CA GLY A 218 25.00 -32.53 -19.64
C GLY A 218 24.72 -33.65 -18.63
N GLN A 219 24.56 -34.91 -19.05
CA GLN A 219 24.37 -36.02 -18.09
C GLN A 219 25.29 -37.23 -18.31
N THR A 220 26.23 -37.16 -19.25
CA THR A 220 27.09 -38.31 -19.58
C THR A 220 28.39 -38.37 -18.76
N LYS A 221 28.89 -37.24 -18.24
CA LYS A 221 30.15 -37.17 -17.46
C LYS A 221 29.96 -36.67 -16.03
N THR A 222 29.10 -35.67 -15.83
CA THR A 222 28.67 -35.14 -14.54
C THR A 222 27.18 -34.79 -14.64
N PRO A 223 26.43 -34.68 -13.53
CA PRO A 223 25.04 -34.21 -13.55
C PRO A 223 24.97 -32.67 -13.70
N THR A 224 25.67 -32.13 -14.69
CA THR A 224 25.83 -30.69 -14.90
C THR A 224 25.41 -30.33 -16.31
N MET A 225 24.44 -29.42 -16.43
CA MET A 225 23.99 -28.91 -17.72
C MET A 225 25.13 -28.23 -18.47
N SER A 226 25.27 -28.56 -19.75
CA SER A 226 26.13 -27.87 -20.70
C SER A 226 25.25 -27.01 -21.59
N VAL A 227 25.63 -25.74 -21.71
CA VAL A 227 24.93 -24.75 -22.52
C VAL A 227 25.91 -24.09 -23.50
N LEU A 228 25.43 -23.77 -24.70
CA LEU A 228 26.16 -23.01 -25.71
C LEU A 228 25.83 -21.52 -25.55
N TYR A 229 26.84 -20.67 -25.42
CA TYR A 229 26.66 -19.22 -25.41
C TYR A 229 26.13 -18.72 -26.76
N GLU A 230 25.09 -17.89 -26.74
CA GLU A 230 24.54 -17.25 -27.94
C GLU A 230 24.80 -15.74 -27.92
N ARG A 231 24.32 -15.04 -26.88
CA ARG A 231 24.51 -13.60 -26.71
C ARG A 231 24.39 -13.19 -25.24
N LYS A 232 24.74 -11.95 -24.95
CA LYS A 232 24.57 -11.31 -23.65
C LYS A 232 23.85 -9.99 -23.84
N ASP A 233 22.75 -9.82 -23.11
CA ASP A 233 21.94 -8.61 -23.09
C ASP A 233 22.12 -7.95 -21.71
N ASP A 234 22.62 -6.70 -21.68
CA ASP A 234 22.91 -5.95 -20.44
C ASP A 234 21.91 -4.81 -20.26
N TYR A 235 21.41 -4.63 -19.03
CA TYR A 235 20.40 -3.66 -18.65
C TYR A 235 20.85 -2.85 -17.43
N ILE A 236 20.47 -1.58 -17.40
CA ILE A 236 20.72 -0.70 -16.25
C ILE A 236 19.63 -0.94 -15.21
N GLY A 237 20.05 -1.18 -13.98
CA GLY A 237 19.20 -1.46 -12.83
C GLY A 237 19.70 -0.77 -11.57
N GLY A 238 19.10 -1.10 -10.42
CA GLY A 238 19.47 -0.47 -9.16
C GLY A 238 18.96 0.98 -9.06
N ALA A 239 19.72 1.84 -8.39
CA ALA A 239 19.38 3.26 -8.28
C ALA A 239 19.31 3.99 -9.63
N ALA A 240 20.01 3.48 -10.64
CA ALA A 240 20.04 4.05 -11.97
C ALA A 240 18.70 3.92 -12.70
N VAL A 241 17.95 2.81 -12.54
CA VAL A 241 16.64 2.68 -13.20
C VAL A 241 15.58 3.57 -12.54
N VAL A 242 15.67 3.78 -11.22
CA VAL A 242 14.86 4.80 -10.53
C VAL A 242 15.13 6.18 -11.14
N ALA A 243 16.40 6.49 -11.46
CA ALA A 243 16.77 7.75 -12.12
C ALA A 243 16.18 7.88 -13.52
N GLU A 244 16.15 6.79 -14.28
CA GLU A 244 15.52 6.75 -15.59
C GLU A 244 14.00 6.93 -15.52
N HIS A 245 13.31 6.32 -14.54
CA HIS A 245 11.88 6.54 -14.31
C HIS A 245 11.57 8.00 -13.96
N VAL A 246 12.31 8.59 -13.01
CA VAL A 246 12.12 10.00 -12.63
C VAL A 246 12.40 10.94 -13.82
N ARG A 247 13.40 10.60 -14.65
CA ARG A 247 13.72 11.38 -15.84
C ARG A 247 12.65 11.24 -16.93
N ALA A 248 12.14 10.04 -17.16
CA ALA A 248 11.06 9.77 -18.11
C ALA A 248 9.73 10.43 -17.70
N ALA A 249 9.50 10.57 -16.39
CA ALA A 249 8.40 11.35 -15.84
C ALA A 249 8.51 12.87 -16.13
N GLY A 250 9.69 13.34 -16.58
CA GLY A 250 9.93 14.70 -17.04
C GLY A 250 10.84 15.53 -16.14
N ALA A 251 11.12 15.07 -14.92
CA ALA A 251 11.91 15.83 -13.95
C ALA A 251 13.42 15.91 -14.32
N ASN A 252 14.12 16.85 -13.68
CA ASN A 252 15.57 16.91 -13.72
C ASN A 252 16.14 15.91 -12.72
N VAL A 253 17.16 15.14 -13.12
CA VAL A 253 17.71 14.08 -12.28
C VAL A 253 19.21 14.20 -12.17
N VAL A 254 19.69 14.11 -10.93
CA VAL A 254 21.10 13.87 -10.61
C VAL A 254 21.19 12.51 -9.94
N LEU A 255 22.13 11.66 -10.37
CA LEU A 255 22.42 10.36 -9.75
C LEU A 255 23.82 10.39 -9.14
N SER A 256 23.94 10.10 -7.84
CA SER A 256 25.23 9.79 -7.20
C SER A 256 25.31 8.30 -6.90
N THR A 257 26.32 7.64 -7.46
CA THR A 257 26.52 6.19 -7.35
C THR A 257 28.01 5.87 -7.28
N VAL A 258 28.33 4.65 -6.82
CA VAL A 258 29.68 4.08 -6.91
C VAL A 258 29.71 3.06 -8.05
N LEU A 259 30.74 3.12 -8.90
CA LEU A 259 30.98 2.18 -9.99
C LEU A 259 32.43 1.66 -9.93
N GLY A 260 32.68 0.51 -10.54
CA GLY A 260 34.04 -0.04 -10.69
C GLY A 260 34.82 0.67 -11.80
N ASP A 261 36.11 0.32 -11.92
CA ASP A 261 36.93 0.70 -13.07
C ASP A 261 36.92 -0.42 -14.12
N ASP A 262 35.79 -0.59 -14.80
CA ASP A 262 35.54 -1.69 -15.73
C ASP A 262 34.64 -1.26 -16.91
N ALA A 263 34.47 -2.14 -17.89
CA ALA A 263 33.64 -1.87 -19.07
C ALA A 263 32.15 -1.67 -18.74
N LEU A 264 31.68 -2.20 -17.61
CA LEU A 264 30.29 -2.03 -17.17
C LEU A 264 30.02 -0.62 -16.67
N ARG A 265 31.02 0.05 -16.05
CA ARG A 265 30.96 1.49 -15.78
C ARG A 265 30.67 2.26 -17.06
N ASP A 266 31.42 2.00 -18.12
CA ASP A 266 31.28 2.74 -19.38
C ASP A 266 29.91 2.53 -20.01
N PHE A 267 29.40 1.30 -19.95
CA PHE A 267 28.03 0.98 -20.35
C PHE A 267 26.98 1.78 -19.56
N VAL A 268 27.10 1.82 -18.23
CA VAL A 268 26.18 2.57 -17.35
C VAL A 268 26.22 4.07 -17.67
N LEU A 269 27.41 4.66 -17.76
CA LEU A 269 27.56 6.10 -18.02
C LEU A 269 26.98 6.50 -19.38
N ALA A 270 27.25 5.70 -20.42
CA ALA A 270 26.70 5.95 -21.75
C ALA A 270 25.16 5.74 -21.81
N GLY A 271 24.62 4.80 -21.04
CA GLY A 271 23.17 4.63 -20.92
C GLY A 271 22.50 5.81 -20.23
N LEU A 272 23.03 6.24 -19.08
CA LEU A 272 22.51 7.38 -18.34
C LEU A 272 22.57 8.68 -19.15
N GLU A 273 23.64 8.90 -19.91
CA GLU A 273 23.75 10.06 -20.82
C GLU A 273 22.66 10.02 -21.90
N ARG A 274 22.39 8.86 -22.52
CA ARG A 274 21.31 8.69 -23.50
C ARG A 274 19.92 8.94 -22.89
N SER A 275 19.72 8.52 -21.64
CA SER A 275 18.48 8.75 -20.89
C SER A 275 18.36 10.20 -20.38
N GLY A 276 19.42 11.02 -20.51
CA GLY A 276 19.44 12.41 -20.06
C GLY A 276 19.56 12.56 -18.54
N VAL A 277 20.08 11.55 -17.85
CA VAL A 277 20.33 11.58 -16.40
C VAL A 277 21.74 12.10 -16.15
N LYS A 278 21.87 13.15 -15.31
CA LYS A 278 23.18 13.67 -14.91
C LYS A 278 23.79 12.74 -13.85
N CYS A 279 24.92 12.09 -14.14
CA CYS A 279 25.56 11.16 -13.21
C CYS A 279 26.82 11.76 -12.56
N HIS A 280 26.85 11.76 -11.22
CA HIS A 280 28.04 11.98 -10.39
C HIS A 280 28.55 10.60 -9.93
N ALA A 281 29.24 9.89 -10.82
CA ALA A 281 29.80 8.58 -10.50
C ALA A 281 31.13 8.72 -9.75
N ILE A 282 31.25 8.00 -8.63
CA ILE A 282 32.53 7.79 -7.94
C ILE A 282 33.10 6.45 -8.42
N ILE A 283 34.27 6.50 -9.05
CA ILE A 283 34.95 5.30 -9.55
C ILE A 283 35.83 4.72 -8.45
N ASP A 284 35.55 3.48 -8.04
CA ASP A 284 36.30 2.72 -7.05
C ASP A 284 36.97 1.51 -7.71
N SER A 285 38.26 1.65 -8.03
CA SER A 285 39.07 0.58 -8.64
C SER A 285 39.22 -0.69 -7.77
N THR A 286 38.82 -0.65 -6.49
CA THR A 286 38.95 -1.79 -5.57
C THR A 286 37.74 -2.72 -5.56
N ARG A 287 36.68 -2.38 -6.31
CA ARG A 287 35.47 -3.19 -6.47
C ARG A 287 35.00 -3.20 -7.93
N PRO A 288 34.32 -4.27 -8.39
CA PRO A 288 33.66 -4.26 -9.69
C PRO A 288 32.39 -3.42 -9.65
N THR A 289 31.95 -2.92 -10.81
CA THR A 289 30.57 -2.49 -11.01
C THR A 289 29.65 -3.68 -10.76
N THR A 290 28.66 -3.52 -9.89
CA THR A 290 27.75 -4.61 -9.47
C THR A 290 27.05 -5.20 -10.69
N ASN A 291 27.30 -6.47 -10.97
CA ASN A 291 26.67 -7.20 -12.07
C ASN A 291 25.93 -8.44 -11.57
N LYS A 292 24.68 -8.60 -12.00
CA LYS A 292 23.85 -9.78 -11.71
C LYS A 292 23.50 -10.47 -13.02
N ASN A 293 24.18 -11.56 -13.34
CA ASN A 293 24.04 -12.25 -14.62
C ASN A 293 23.20 -13.51 -14.51
N ALA A 294 22.01 -13.54 -15.11
CA ALA A 294 21.20 -14.75 -15.24
C ALA A 294 21.54 -15.49 -16.54
N ILE A 295 21.90 -16.76 -16.43
CA ILE A 295 22.10 -17.67 -17.57
C ILE A 295 20.73 -18.23 -17.97
N VAL A 296 20.29 -17.94 -19.19
CA VAL A 296 18.96 -18.29 -19.70
C VAL A 296 19.08 -19.32 -20.82
N ALA A 297 18.26 -20.37 -20.79
CA ALA A 297 18.14 -21.32 -21.88
C ALA A 297 16.70 -21.73 -22.14
N GLY A 298 16.24 -21.63 -23.39
CA GLY A 298 14.85 -21.97 -23.76
C GLY A 298 13.79 -21.18 -22.97
N GLY A 299 14.09 -19.95 -22.57
CA GLY A 299 13.23 -19.10 -21.73
C GLY A 299 13.36 -19.34 -20.22
N TYR A 300 14.14 -20.34 -19.77
CA TYR A 300 14.33 -20.63 -18.35
C TYR A 300 15.63 -20.05 -17.81
N ARG A 301 15.55 -19.35 -16.66
CA ARG A 301 16.73 -18.89 -15.91
C ARG A 301 17.36 -20.07 -15.15
N LEU A 302 18.49 -20.57 -15.63
CA LEU A 302 19.16 -21.77 -15.10
C LEU A 302 19.99 -21.50 -13.84
N LEU A 303 20.76 -20.42 -13.85
CA LEU A 303 21.69 -20.03 -12.79
C LEU A 303 21.86 -18.51 -12.81
N LYS A 304 22.14 -17.91 -11.65
CA LYS A 304 22.59 -16.52 -11.54
C LYS A 304 24.04 -16.46 -11.05
N ILE A 305 24.86 -15.66 -11.71
CA ILE A 305 26.26 -15.39 -11.40
C ILE A 305 26.36 -13.90 -11.04
N ASP A 306 26.63 -13.61 -9.77
CA ASP A 306 26.77 -12.25 -9.27
C ASP A 306 28.26 -11.87 -9.17
N THR A 307 28.66 -10.81 -9.88
CA THR A 307 30.00 -10.21 -9.78
C THR A 307 29.87 -8.88 -9.06
N LEU A 308 30.17 -8.86 -7.77
CA LEU A 308 29.90 -7.72 -6.90
C LEU A 308 30.83 -7.69 -5.68
N ASP A 309 30.88 -6.54 -5.00
CA ASP A 309 31.51 -6.38 -3.69
C ASP A 309 30.52 -5.79 -2.70
N ASN A 310 30.27 -6.53 -1.62
CA ASN A 310 29.30 -6.19 -0.58
C ASN A 310 29.93 -5.52 0.65
N ARG A 311 31.25 -5.29 0.64
CA ARG A 311 31.95 -4.56 1.71
C ARG A 311 31.49 -3.11 1.72
N SER A 312 31.43 -2.54 2.92
CA SER A 312 31.20 -1.10 3.10
C SER A 312 32.16 -0.32 2.21
N ILE A 313 31.66 0.76 1.60
CA ILE A 313 32.50 1.76 0.96
C ILE A 313 33.48 2.38 1.97
N SER A 314 34.60 2.92 1.48
CA SER A 314 35.58 3.60 2.33
C SER A 314 35.03 4.92 2.87
N ASP A 315 35.62 5.41 3.96
CA ASP A 315 35.23 6.70 4.56
C ASP A 315 35.46 7.88 3.59
N ASP A 316 36.46 7.78 2.69
CA ASP A 316 36.69 8.75 1.61
C ASP A 316 35.50 8.80 0.63
N ILE A 317 35.07 7.64 0.12
CA ILE A 317 33.93 7.54 -0.80
C ILE A 317 32.66 8.04 -0.11
N ALA A 318 32.43 7.64 1.14
CA ALA A 318 31.29 8.11 1.92
C ALA A 318 31.31 9.64 2.11
N GLY A 319 32.48 10.23 2.38
CA GLY A 319 32.65 11.68 2.48
C GLY A 319 32.40 12.42 1.16
N ARG A 320 32.81 11.83 0.03
CA ARG A 320 32.51 12.37 -1.31
C ARG A 320 31.02 12.30 -1.63
N LEU A 321 30.34 11.20 -1.31
CA LEU A 321 28.88 11.09 -1.46
C LEU A 321 28.15 12.13 -0.59
N ALA A 322 28.56 12.31 0.66
CA ALA A 322 28.00 13.34 1.54
C ALA A 322 28.22 14.76 0.97
N LYS A 323 29.38 15.03 0.37
CA LYS A 323 29.64 16.29 -0.32
C LYS A 323 28.74 16.48 -1.55
N ASP A 324 28.54 15.44 -2.35
CA ASP A 324 27.66 15.50 -3.50
C ASP A 324 26.21 15.75 -3.09
N ILE A 325 25.73 15.09 -2.03
CA ILE A 325 24.39 15.30 -1.44
C ILE A 325 24.21 16.75 -0.99
N SER A 326 25.15 17.28 -0.22
CA SER A 326 25.04 18.64 0.35
C SER A 326 25.21 19.75 -0.69
N SER A 327 25.93 19.50 -1.78
CA SER A 327 26.20 20.51 -2.82
C SER A 327 25.21 20.48 -4.00
N THR A 328 24.47 19.38 -4.17
CA THR A 328 23.47 19.25 -5.23
C THR A 328 22.18 19.96 -4.82
N LYS A 329 21.77 20.95 -5.61
CA LYS A 329 20.46 21.61 -5.44
C LYS A 329 19.37 20.69 -5.97
N ALA A 330 18.53 20.18 -5.09
CA ALA A 330 17.41 19.31 -5.42
C ALA A 330 16.21 19.61 -4.50
N ASP A 331 15.01 19.34 -5.00
CA ASP A 331 13.76 19.42 -4.25
C ASP A 331 13.52 18.15 -3.42
N ALA A 332 14.04 17.01 -3.89
CA ALA A 332 14.04 15.74 -3.18
C ALA A 332 15.39 15.00 -3.28
N VAL A 333 15.70 14.25 -2.23
CA VAL A 333 16.79 13.26 -2.22
C VAL A 333 16.19 11.87 -2.00
N VAL A 334 16.48 10.95 -2.93
CA VAL A 334 16.01 9.56 -2.88
C VAL A 334 17.19 8.64 -2.57
N PHE A 335 17.12 7.92 -1.46
CA PHE A 335 18.06 6.86 -1.13
C PHE A 335 17.50 5.52 -1.64
N SER A 336 18.17 4.94 -2.62
CA SER A 336 17.76 3.68 -3.25
C SER A 336 18.78 2.59 -2.90
N ASP A 337 18.45 1.78 -1.90
CA ASP A 337 19.37 0.86 -1.23
C ASP A 337 19.17 -0.59 -1.68
N PHE A 338 20.22 -1.16 -2.30
CA PHE A 338 20.26 -2.56 -2.73
C PHE A 338 21.29 -3.39 -1.92
N ARG A 339 21.83 -2.81 -0.84
CA ARG A 339 22.79 -3.42 0.10
C ARG A 339 24.12 -3.89 -0.52
N HIS A 340 24.64 -3.13 -1.48
CA HIS A 340 25.95 -3.37 -2.10
C HIS A 340 27.08 -2.50 -1.53
N GLY A 341 26.88 -1.99 -0.32
CA GLY A 341 27.94 -1.40 0.52
C GLY A 341 27.84 0.10 0.72
N MET A 342 27.04 0.82 -0.07
CA MET A 342 26.81 2.26 0.11
C MET A 342 26.03 2.56 1.38
N PHE A 343 24.95 1.83 1.65
CA PHE A 343 24.10 2.03 2.82
C PHE A 343 24.31 0.93 3.86
N ASN A 344 24.74 1.33 5.05
CA ASN A 344 24.82 0.49 6.23
C ASN A 344 24.80 1.36 7.49
N ARG A 345 24.75 0.73 8.67
CA ARG A 345 24.68 1.42 9.97
C ARG A 345 25.80 2.46 10.19
N ARG A 346 26.95 2.34 9.52
CA ARG A 346 28.06 3.30 9.62
C ARG A 346 27.87 4.49 8.67
N THR A 347 27.45 4.24 7.43
CA THR A 347 27.39 5.28 6.39
C THR A 347 26.08 6.08 6.41
N ILE A 348 24.95 5.45 6.72
CA ILE A 348 23.62 6.07 6.69
C ILE A 348 23.56 7.37 7.52
N PRO A 349 24.01 7.42 8.79
CA PRO A 349 23.91 8.66 9.58
C PRO A 349 24.64 9.85 8.94
N GLY A 350 25.83 9.63 8.38
CA GLY A 350 26.61 10.68 7.72
C GLY A 350 25.97 11.15 6.42
N LEU A 351 25.41 10.23 5.63
CA LEU A 351 24.72 10.55 4.37
C LEU A 351 23.39 11.29 4.64
N VAL A 352 22.62 10.87 5.65
CA VAL A 352 21.38 11.54 6.05
C VAL A 352 21.65 12.94 6.59
N ALA A 353 22.71 13.12 7.39
CA ALA A 353 23.10 14.43 7.90
C ALA A 353 23.57 15.41 6.80
N ALA A 354 23.97 14.90 5.64
CA ALA A 354 24.35 15.72 4.49
C ALA A 354 23.16 16.25 3.69
N ILE A 355 21.96 15.67 3.87
CA ILE A 355 20.74 16.13 3.19
C ILE A 355 20.33 17.48 3.77
N PRO A 356 20.13 18.53 2.94
CA PRO A 356 19.69 19.84 3.44
C PRO A 356 18.31 19.75 4.14
N GLU A 357 18.07 20.61 5.14
CA GLU A 357 16.90 20.49 6.04
C GLU A 357 15.54 20.55 5.32
N ASN A 358 15.41 21.37 4.27
CA ASN A 358 14.15 21.60 3.55
C ASN A 358 13.97 20.71 2.31
N VAL A 359 14.79 19.69 2.15
CA VAL A 359 14.71 18.76 1.01
C VAL A 359 13.86 17.56 1.38
N PHE A 360 12.95 17.17 0.49
CA PHE A 360 12.07 16.03 0.69
C PHE A 360 12.87 14.72 0.64
N LYS A 361 12.81 13.92 1.71
CA LYS A 361 13.65 12.73 1.91
C LYS A 361 12.86 11.48 1.61
N VAL A 362 13.33 10.69 0.66
CA VAL A 362 12.68 9.44 0.25
C VAL A 362 13.64 8.28 0.38
N ALA A 363 13.17 7.13 0.87
CA ALA A 363 13.98 5.91 0.92
C ALA A 363 13.23 4.67 0.47
N ASP A 364 13.94 3.81 -0.25
CA ASP A 364 13.54 2.44 -0.54
C ASP A 364 14.73 1.51 -0.28
N SER A 365 14.51 0.39 0.40
CA SER A 365 15.57 -0.53 0.83
C SER A 365 15.14 -1.96 0.56
N GLN A 366 15.82 -2.60 -0.38
CA GLN A 366 15.41 -3.90 -0.89
C GLN A 366 15.91 -5.07 -0.05
N VAL A 367 15.08 -6.11 0.06
CA VAL A 367 15.47 -7.43 0.60
C VAL A 367 15.52 -8.44 -0.55
N ALA A 368 16.74 -8.71 -1.02
CA ALA A 368 17.02 -9.65 -2.11
C ALA A 368 17.94 -10.79 -1.64
N SER A 369 19.10 -11.00 -2.29
CA SER A 369 20.15 -11.90 -1.80
C SER A 369 20.80 -11.40 -0.51
N ARG A 370 20.67 -10.09 -0.24
CA ARG A 370 21.05 -9.46 1.02
C ARG A 370 19.86 -8.76 1.67
N TRP A 371 20.03 -8.52 2.96
CA TRP A 371 18.99 -8.05 3.83
C TRP A 371 19.10 -6.54 4.04
N GLY A 372 18.28 -5.81 3.28
CA GLY A 372 17.97 -4.42 3.53
C GLY A 372 17.18 -4.24 4.82
N ASN A 373 17.24 -3.04 5.38
CA ASN A 373 16.39 -2.67 6.49
C ASN A 373 15.94 -1.22 6.33
N ILE A 374 14.68 -1.06 5.92
CA ILE A 374 14.07 0.25 5.72
C ILE A 374 14.01 1.09 7.01
N VAL A 375 14.01 0.46 8.20
CA VAL A 375 14.03 1.19 9.49
C VAL A 375 15.39 1.82 9.82
N ASP A 376 16.42 1.57 9.02
CA ASP A 376 17.69 2.31 9.11
C ASP A 376 17.52 3.77 8.63
N PHE A 377 16.52 4.05 7.78
CA PHE A 377 16.24 5.37 7.19
C PHE A 377 15.23 6.17 8.04
N LYS A 378 15.62 6.48 9.28
CA LYS A 378 14.72 7.13 10.24
C LYS A 378 14.42 8.58 9.89
N GLY A 379 13.16 8.99 10.06
CA GLY A 379 12.75 10.39 9.89
C GLY A 379 12.61 10.84 8.43
N PHE A 380 12.51 9.90 7.49
CA PHE A 380 12.30 10.18 6.08
C PHE A 380 10.85 10.62 5.82
N ASP A 381 10.63 11.48 4.83
CA ASP A 381 9.30 11.96 4.51
C ASP A 381 8.45 10.86 3.84
N LEU A 382 9.06 10.08 2.96
CA LEU A 382 8.41 8.96 2.28
C LEU A 382 9.27 7.70 2.31
N ILE A 383 8.67 6.57 2.66
CA ILE A 383 9.27 5.24 2.48
C ILE A 383 8.30 4.31 1.73
N THR A 384 8.83 3.41 0.90
CA THR A 384 8.00 2.57 0.01
C THR A 384 8.28 1.06 0.08
N PRO A 385 8.48 0.43 1.24
CA PRO A 385 8.82 -1.00 1.31
C PRO A 385 7.70 -1.89 0.77
N ASN A 386 8.04 -3.09 0.30
CA ASN A 386 7.06 -4.16 0.09
C ASN A 386 6.80 -4.98 1.38
N GLU A 387 5.78 -5.84 1.38
CA GLU A 387 5.45 -6.66 2.55
C GLU A 387 6.64 -7.51 3.04
N ARG A 388 7.43 -8.09 2.12
CA ARG A 388 8.57 -8.93 2.49
C ARG A 388 9.64 -8.10 3.21
N GLU A 389 9.92 -6.89 2.73
CA GLU A 389 10.84 -5.94 3.34
C GLU A 389 10.34 -5.48 4.70
N ALA A 390 9.05 -5.16 4.83
CA ALA A 390 8.42 -4.75 6.08
C ALA A 390 8.50 -5.85 7.16
N ARG A 391 8.09 -7.08 6.80
CA ARG A 391 8.16 -8.24 7.70
C ARG A 391 9.58 -8.54 8.13
N PHE A 392 10.52 -8.48 7.18
CA PHE A 392 11.92 -8.68 7.48
C PHE A 392 12.47 -7.61 8.43
N ALA A 393 12.18 -6.33 8.18
CA ALA A 393 12.64 -5.21 8.99
C ALA A 393 12.16 -5.28 10.45
N LEU A 394 10.95 -5.79 10.68
CA LEU A 394 10.33 -5.92 11.99
C LEU A 394 10.55 -7.29 12.66
N GLY A 395 11.01 -8.29 11.91
CA GLY A 395 11.02 -9.68 12.37
C GLY A 395 9.61 -10.25 12.59
N ASP A 396 8.63 -9.81 11.78
CA ASP A 396 7.21 -10.16 11.91
C ASP A 396 6.80 -11.25 10.91
N GLN A 397 6.18 -12.33 11.40
CA GLN A 397 5.71 -13.44 10.56
C GLN A 397 4.18 -13.54 10.47
N ASP A 398 3.47 -13.07 11.49
CA ASP A 398 2.08 -13.47 11.73
C ASP A 398 1.09 -12.30 11.71
N SER A 399 1.57 -11.06 11.84
CA SER A 399 0.67 -9.92 11.95
C SER A 399 -0.09 -9.65 10.65
N GLY A 400 -1.32 -9.17 10.81
CA GLY A 400 -2.08 -8.60 9.70
C GLY A 400 -1.40 -7.37 9.12
N ILE A 401 -1.77 -6.99 7.89
CA ILE A 401 -1.11 -5.93 7.14
C ILE A 401 -1.20 -4.55 7.82
N ARG A 402 -2.35 -4.20 8.40
CA ARG A 402 -2.53 -2.93 9.12
C ARG A 402 -1.59 -2.81 10.34
N PRO A 403 -1.59 -3.76 11.31
CA PRO A 403 -0.62 -3.75 12.41
C PRO A 403 0.85 -3.76 11.96
N LEU A 404 1.17 -4.49 10.89
CA LEU A 404 2.50 -4.52 10.30
C LEU A 404 2.91 -3.11 9.83
N ALA A 405 2.02 -2.43 9.09
CA ALA A 405 2.25 -1.08 8.60
C ALA A 405 2.39 -0.06 9.75
N SER A 406 1.51 -0.12 10.76
CA SER A 406 1.59 0.75 11.95
C SER A 406 2.93 0.62 12.66
N THR A 407 3.34 -0.62 12.95
CA THR A 407 4.59 -0.91 13.65
C THR A 407 5.79 -0.43 12.84
N LEU A 408 5.75 -0.59 11.52
CA LEU A 408 6.82 -0.14 10.63
C LEU A 408 6.90 1.38 10.55
N TYR A 409 5.75 2.04 10.44
CA TYR A 409 5.64 3.50 10.43
C TYR A 409 6.27 4.09 11.71
N ASP A 410 5.91 3.56 12.88
CA ASP A 410 6.42 4.01 14.18
C ASP A 410 7.93 3.72 14.34
N ALA A 411 8.38 2.56 13.87
CA ALA A 411 9.79 2.17 13.94
C ALA A 411 10.68 3.03 13.04
N ALA A 412 10.21 3.34 11.83
CA ALA A 412 10.90 4.20 10.86
C ALA A 412 10.77 5.69 11.21
N LYS A 413 9.72 6.09 11.95
CA LYS A 413 9.39 7.50 12.23
C LYS A 413 9.29 8.33 10.95
N CYS A 414 8.75 7.74 9.89
CA CYS A 414 8.52 8.42 8.62
C CYS A 414 7.27 9.32 8.69
N LYS A 415 7.07 10.19 7.70
CA LYS A 415 5.80 10.94 7.57
C LYS A 415 4.76 10.19 6.75
N THR A 416 5.19 9.49 5.71
CA THR A 416 4.32 8.69 4.83
C THR A 416 4.99 7.34 4.56
N LEU A 417 4.27 6.25 4.82
CA LEU A 417 4.69 4.89 4.47
C LEU A 417 3.74 4.35 3.40
N ILE A 418 4.22 4.08 2.18
CA ILE A 418 3.44 3.34 1.16
C ILE A 418 3.91 1.88 1.16
N LEU A 419 3.11 0.99 1.75
CA LEU A 419 3.40 -0.44 1.79
C LEU A 419 2.91 -1.13 0.52
N LYS A 420 3.85 -1.67 -0.28
CA LYS A 420 3.57 -2.37 -1.55
C LYS A 420 3.10 -3.80 -1.26
N LEU A 421 1.93 -4.19 -1.78
CA LEU A 421 1.29 -5.50 -1.50
C LEU A 421 1.14 -6.39 -2.75
N GLY A 422 1.84 -6.06 -3.84
CA GLY A 422 1.79 -6.81 -5.10
C GLY A 422 0.45 -6.67 -5.81
N GLU A 423 -0.16 -7.78 -6.20
CA GLU A 423 -1.48 -7.81 -6.86
C GLU A 423 -2.61 -7.18 -6.02
N ARG A 424 -2.41 -7.05 -4.70
CA ARG A 424 -3.36 -6.40 -3.79
C ARG A 424 -3.25 -4.87 -3.78
N GLY A 425 -2.35 -4.29 -4.57
CA GLY A 425 -2.12 -2.84 -4.61
C GLY A 425 -1.24 -2.34 -3.47
N VAL A 426 -1.67 -1.29 -2.79
CA VAL A 426 -0.89 -0.58 -1.77
C VAL A 426 -1.74 -0.21 -0.55
N LEU A 427 -1.08 -0.18 0.62
CA LEU A 427 -1.62 0.38 1.85
C LEU A 427 -0.70 1.50 2.34
N THR A 428 -1.21 2.72 2.40
CA THR A 428 -0.45 3.89 2.85
C THR A 428 -0.80 4.23 4.29
N CYS A 429 0.20 4.41 5.15
CA CYS A 429 0.06 4.88 6.54
C CYS A 429 0.52 6.35 6.63
N LEU A 430 -0.33 7.22 7.18
CA LEU A 430 -0.17 8.68 7.15
C LEU A 430 0.18 9.33 8.50
N ASN A 431 -0.16 8.67 9.61
CA ASN A 431 0.06 9.21 10.94
C ASN A 431 0.24 8.09 11.98
N SER A 432 0.59 8.48 13.21
CA SER A 432 0.78 7.55 14.33
C SER A 432 -0.51 7.27 15.13
N ASP A 433 -1.61 7.95 14.80
CA ASP A 433 -2.93 7.65 15.36
C ASP A 433 -3.56 6.51 14.56
N HIS A 434 -3.05 5.30 14.76
CA HIS A 434 -3.46 4.10 14.01
C HIS A 434 -4.93 3.69 14.20
N GLU A 435 -5.68 4.43 15.02
CA GLU A 435 -7.10 4.24 15.27
C GLU A 435 -7.99 5.14 14.41
N SER A 436 -7.47 6.27 13.93
CA SER A 436 -8.24 7.17 13.08
C SER A 436 -8.45 6.61 11.66
N LEU A 437 -9.57 7.02 11.06
CA LEU A 437 -10.02 6.53 9.75
C LEU A 437 -9.17 7.06 8.60
N ASP A 438 -8.63 8.27 8.78
CA ASP A 438 -7.74 8.97 7.87
C ASP A 438 -6.27 8.56 8.04
N SER A 439 -5.98 7.57 8.89
CA SER A 439 -4.60 7.10 9.13
C SER A 439 -4.10 6.16 8.05
N PHE A 440 -5.02 5.57 7.28
CA PHE A 440 -4.69 4.65 6.20
C PHE A 440 -5.41 4.96 4.90
N LEU A 441 -4.68 4.89 3.79
CA LEU A 441 -5.25 4.84 2.44
C LEU A 441 -5.04 3.44 1.87
N VAL A 442 -6.06 2.90 1.20
CA VAL A 442 -5.97 1.59 0.53
C VAL A 442 -6.32 1.79 -0.94
N VAL A 443 -5.41 1.42 -1.83
CA VAL A 443 -5.59 1.51 -3.27
C VAL A 443 -5.28 0.15 -3.86
N ASP A 444 -6.27 -0.48 -4.50
CA ASP A 444 -6.10 -1.77 -5.18
C ASP A 444 -5.17 -1.62 -6.41
N SER A 445 -4.74 -2.75 -6.98
CA SER A 445 -3.91 -2.77 -8.19
C SER A 445 -4.73 -2.35 -9.43
N PHE A 446 -4.12 -1.57 -10.31
CA PHE A 446 -4.70 -1.18 -11.61
C PHE A 446 -4.11 -1.96 -12.79
N VAL A 447 -3.46 -3.09 -12.52
CA VAL A 447 -2.89 -3.97 -13.54
C VAL A 447 -4.00 -4.77 -14.22
N ASP A 448 -4.08 -4.67 -15.54
CA ASP A 448 -5.03 -5.44 -16.34
C ASP A 448 -4.45 -6.79 -16.77
N ARG A 449 -3.20 -6.75 -17.21
CA ARG A 449 -2.49 -7.92 -17.72
C ARG A 449 -1.03 -7.82 -17.30
N VAL A 450 -0.67 -8.62 -16.30
CA VAL A 450 0.73 -8.74 -15.87
C VAL A 450 1.54 -9.36 -17.02
N VAL A 451 2.62 -8.69 -17.41
CA VAL A 451 3.62 -9.15 -18.37
C VAL A 451 4.93 -9.45 -17.62
N ASP A 452 5.49 -8.44 -16.97
CA ASP A 452 6.62 -8.54 -16.04
C ASP A 452 6.26 -7.71 -14.79
N ALA A 453 6.83 -7.96 -13.62
CA ALA A 453 6.63 -7.14 -12.42
C ALA A 453 7.93 -6.48 -11.94
N VAL A 454 9.02 -6.65 -12.70
CA VAL A 454 10.36 -6.18 -12.36
C VAL A 454 10.51 -4.71 -12.72
N GLY A 455 10.30 -3.83 -11.75
CA GLY A 455 10.45 -2.39 -11.92
C GLY A 455 9.26 -1.61 -11.38
N ALA A 456 8.14 -2.27 -11.12
CA ALA A 456 6.91 -1.67 -10.61
C ALA A 456 7.13 -0.86 -9.33
N GLY A 457 8.01 -1.34 -8.44
CA GLY A 457 8.39 -0.61 -7.23
C GLY A 457 9.16 0.68 -7.51
N ASP A 458 10.01 0.70 -8.53
CA ASP A 458 10.82 1.85 -8.94
C ASP A 458 9.93 2.91 -9.60
N ALA A 459 9.00 2.49 -10.46
CA ALA A 459 7.99 3.35 -11.09
C ALA A 459 7.06 4.00 -10.04
N LEU A 460 6.59 3.22 -9.06
CA LEU A 460 5.79 3.71 -7.94
C LEU A 460 6.56 4.77 -7.14
N LEU A 461 7.80 4.47 -6.75
CA LEU A 461 8.65 5.36 -5.98
C LEU A 461 8.88 6.69 -6.72
N ALA A 462 9.19 6.63 -8.01
CA ALA A 462 9.42 7.81 -8.84
C ALA A 462 8.18 8.73 -8.89
N TYR A 463 7.02 8.18 -9.24
CA TYR A 463 5.81 8.98 -9.38
C TYR A 463 5.20 9.41 -8.05
N ALA A 464 5.25 8.58 -7.01
CA ALA A 464 4.82 8.99 -5.67
C ALA A 464 5.67 10.16 -5.16
N THR A 465 6.99 10.14 -5.38
CA THR A 465 7.88 11.25 -5.03
C THR A 465 7.49 12.53 -5.76
N LEU A 466 7.40 12.49 -7.10
CA LEU A 466 7.15 13.68 -7.91
C LEU A 466 5.75 14.27 -7.67
N THR A 467 4.73 13.42 -7.56
CA THR A 467 3.36 13.91 -7.33
C THR A 467 3.17 14.43 -5.91
N LYS A 468 3.85 13.85 -4.91
CA LYS A 468 3.90 14.40 -3.55
C LYS A 468 4.56 15.78 -3.53
N LEU A 469 5.68 15.97 -4.23
CA LEU A 469 6.30 17.29 -4.40
C LEU A 469 5.37 18.29 -5.10
N SER A 470 4.65 17.84 -6.14
CA SER A 470 3.82 18.71 -6.96
C SER A 470 2.53 19.18 -6.29
N THR A 471 1.91 18.32 -5.48
CA THR A 471 0.56 18.52 -4.93
C THR A 471 0.51 18.61 -3.42
N GLY A 472 1.51 18.09 -2.72
CA GLY A 472 1.48 17.92 -1.26
C GLY A 472 0.53 16.82 -0.77
N SER A 473 -0.25 16.17 -1.64
CA SER A 473 -1.26 15.17 -1.26
C SER A 473 -0.68 13.75 -1.21
N ASP A 474 -0.86 13.07 -0.08
CA ASP A 474 -0.50 11.65 0.06
C ASP A 474 -1.41 10.73 -0.75
N ALA A 475 -2.68 11.09 -0.89
CA ALA A 475 -3.66 10.34 -1.67
C ALA A 475 -3.32 10.37 -3.16
N ILE A 476 -2.99 11.55 -3.72
CA ILE A 476 -2.54 11.65 -5.12
C ILE A 476 -1.25 10.85 -5.32
N ALA A 477 -0.29 10.96 -4.41
CA ALA A 477 0.96 10.20 -4.47
C ALA A 477 0.74 8.68 -4.45
N THR A 478 -0.18 8.22 -3.61
CA THR A 478 -0.55 6.80 -3.51
C THR A 478 -1.25 6.31 -4.78
N ILE A 479 -2.25 7.05 -5.28
CA ILE A 479 -3.04 6.67 -6.46
C ILE A 479 -2.16 6.65 -7.71
N ILE A 480 -1.42 7.74 -7.97
CA ILE A 480 -0.57 7.83 -9.16
C ILE A 480 0.61 6.86 -9.08
N GLY A 481 1.22 6.68 -7.90
CA GLY A 481 2.25 5.67 -7.68
C GLY A 481 1.75 4.25 -8.00
N SER A 482 0.54 3.89 -7.55
CA SER A 482 -0.08 2.60 -7.89
C SER A 482 -0.36 2.46 -9.40
N MET A 483 -0.85 3.52 -10.05
CA MET A 483 -1.07 3.51 -11.50
C MET A 483 0.24 3.41 -12.30
N ALA A 484 1.34 4.00 -11.80
CA ALA A 484 2.66 3.92 -12.42
C ALA A 484 3.23 2.51 -12.33
N ALA A 485 3.15 1.88 -11.16
CA ALA A 485 3.45 0.46 -10.99
C ALA A 485 2.63 -0.40 -11.95
N ALA A 486 1.35 -0.08 -12.15
CA ALA A 486 0.51 -0.83 -13.07
C ALA A 486 0.93 -0.70 -14.53
N CYS A 487 1.35 0.49 -14.96
CA CYS A 487 1.87 0.70 -16.32
C CYS A 487 3.15 -0.10 -16.58
N GLU A 488 4.06 -0.13 -15.60
CA GLU A 488 5.29 -0.90 -15.69
C GLU A 488 5.00 -2.40 -15.75
N CYS A 489 4.07 -2.88 -14.93
CA CYS A 489 3.71 -4.31 -14.90
C CYS A 489 3.11 -4.85 -16.21
N GLU A 490 2.65 -3.97 -17.10
CA GLU A 490 1.93 -4.31 -18.34
C GLU A 490 2.84 -4.34 -19.58
N VAL A 491 4.13 -4.05 -19.40
CA VAL A 491 5.13 -4.09 -20.46
C VAL A 491 6.22 -5.12 -20.14
N ASP A 492 6.94 -5.55 -21.17
CA ASP A 492 8.08 -6.44 -21.01
C ASP A 492 9.33 -5.61 -20.76
N ALA A 493 10.14 -6.03 -19.78
CA ALA A 493 11.29 -5.31 -19.22
C ALA A 493 10.95 -3.99 -18.49
N ASN A 494 11.94 -3.49 -17.73
CA ASN A 494 11.83 -2.30 -16.89
C ASN A 494 11.93 -1.02 -17.75
N ILE A 495 10.89 -0.76 -18.56
CA ILE A 495 10.80 0.42 -19.41
C ILE A 495 10.34 1.62 -18.56
N PRO A 496 11.07 2.75 -18.57
CA PRO A 496 10.67 3.95 -17.83
C PRO A 496 9.26 4.45 -18.20
N VAL A 497 8.41 4.64 -17.19
CA VAL A 497 7.01 5.06 -17.38
C VAL A 497 6.94 6.56 -17.66
N THR A 498 6.26 6.95 -18.75
CA THR A 498 6.11 8.37 -19.14
C THR A 498 4.76 8.96 -18.68
N PRO A 499 4.61 10.30 -18.62
CA PRO A 499 3.33 10.93 -18.30
C PRO A 499 2.22 10.57 -19.31
N ALA A 500 2.58 10.24 -20.55
CA ALA A 500 1.61 9.79 -21.56
C ALA A 500 1.05 8.40 -21.22
N ASP A 501 1.88 7.50 -20.69
CA ASP A 501 1.46 6.18 -20.23
C ASP A 501 0.47 6.29 -19.07
N LEU A 502 0.80 7.11 -18.08
CA LEU A 502 -0.08 7.38 -16.94
C LEU A 502 -1.38 8.06 -17.35
N ARG A 503 -1.34 9.04 -18.26
CA ARG A 503 -2.58 9.68 -18.75
C ARG A 503 -3.51 8.66 -19.39
N ARG A 504 -2.98 7.72 -20.20
CA ARG A 504 -3.78 6.62 -20.76
C ARG A 504 -4.36 5.72 -19.67
N LYS A 505 -3.59 5.39 -18.62
CA LYS A 505 -4.06 4.58 -17.50
C LYS A 505 -5.18 5.28 -16.73
N ILE A 506 -5.03 6.58 -16.43
CA ILE A 506 -6.05 7.42 -15.79
C ILE A 506 -7.34 7.43 -16.63
N ASP A 507 -7.24 7.69 -17.94
CA ASP A 507 -8.39 7.72 -18.85
C ASP A 507 -9.11 6.37 -18.94
N MET A 508 -8.36 5.27 -18.89
CA MET A 508 -8.92 3.92 -18.91
C MET A 508 -9.67 3.60 -17.61
N VAL A 509 -9.10 3.93 -16.45
CA VAL A 509 -9.75 3.75 -15.15
C VAL A 509 -11.01 4.62 -15.06
N GLU A 510 -10.94 5.89 -15.49
CA GLU A 510 -12.11 6.78 -15.52
C GLU A 510 -13.23 6.23 -16.40
N LYS A 511 -12.90 5.66 -17.57
CA LYS A 511 -13.91 5.03 -18.43
C LYS A 511 -14.59 3.87 -17.71
N ARG A 512 -13.84 2.95 -17.09
CA ARG A 512 -14.44 1.79 -16.39
C ARG A 512 -15.41 2.23 -15.30
N VAL A 513 -15.00 3.20 -14.50
CA VAL A 513 -15.81 3.79 -13.43
C VAL A 513 -17.11 4.43 -13.93
N LYS A 514 -17.17 4.89 -15.19
CA LYS A 514 -18.37 5.51 -15.79
C LYS A 514 -19.29 4.50 -16.50
N TYR A 515 -18.78 3.33 -16.89
CA TYR A 515 -19.52 2.33 -17.68
C TYR A 515 -19.94 1.09 -16.88
N GLU A 516 -19.34 0.85 -15.71
CA GLU A 516 -19.89 0.01 -14.63
C GLU A 516 -20.90 0.80 -13.78
#